data_AF-A0A966HKD0-F1
#
_entry.id   AF-A0A966HKD0-F1
#
_cell.length_a   1.000
_cell.length_b   1.000
_cell.length_c   1.000
_cell.angle_alpha   90.00
_cell.angle_beta   90.00
_cell.angle_gamma   90.00
#
_symmetry.space_group_name_H-M   'P 1'
#
loop_
_entity.id
_entity.type
_entity.pdbx_description
1 polymer ?
#
loop_
_entity_poly.entity_id
_entity_poly.type
_entity_poly.pdbx_seq_one_letter_code
_entity_poly.pdbx_strand_id
1 'polypeptide(L)' 'MKTNFENIKFQNNGKLKLLIIVGTRPEVIRLAAVITKCRKYFDTILAHTGQNYDYNLNGVFF' A
#
# COMPACT_ATOMS: atom_id res chain seq x y z
N MET A 1 13.28 -14.82 -6.00
CA MET A 1 12.94 -14.36 -4.64
C MET A 1 11.50 -14.77 -4.35
N LYS A 2 11.25 -15.77 -3.49
CA LYS A 2 9.88 -16.13 -3.09
C LYS A 2 9.42 -15.08 -2.07
N THR A 3 8.65 -14.10 -2.51
CA THR A 3 7.92 -13.22 -1.59
C THR A 3 6.83 -14.05 -0.91
N ASN A 4 6.97 -14.31 0.39
CA ASN A 4 5.93 -14.96 1.18
C ASN A 4 4.84 -13.93 1.51
N PHE A 5 3.60 -14.20 1.08
CA PHE A 5 2.44 -13.34 1.28
C PHE A 5 1.44 -13.89 2.32
N GLU A 6 1.78 -14.97 3.04
CA GLU A 6 0.88 -15.62 4.02
C GLU A 6 0.37 -14.67 5.10
N ASN A 7 1.14 -13.64 5.45
CA ASN A 7 0.78 -12.64 6.45
C ASN A 7 -0.03 -11.45 5.88
N ILE A 8 -0.18 -11.36 4.56
CA ILE A 8 -0.93 -10.28 3.92
C ILE A 8 -2.35 -10.77 3.65
N LYS A 9 -3.30 -10.27 4.45
CA LYS A 9 -4.71 -10.58 4.29
C LYS A 9 -5.56 -9.34 4.55
N PHE A 10 -6.69 -9.29 3.87
CA PHE A 10 -7.75 -8.33 4.18
C PHE A 10 -8.23 -8.59 5.61
N GLN A 11 -8.61 -7.52 6.32
CA GLN A 11 -9.14 -7.62 7.67
C GLN A 11 -10.54 -8.24 7.69
N ASN A 12 -11.25 -8.24 6.55
CA ASN A 12 -12.62 -8.72 6.39
C ASN A 12 -13.61 -8.02 7.34
N ASN A 13 -13.42 -6.72 7.56
CA ASN A 13 -14.21 -5.90 8.49
C ASN A 13 -15.56 -5.41 7.92
N GLY A 14 -16.09 -6.06 6.88
CA GLY A 14 -17.35 -5.69 6.22
C GLY A 14 -17.27 -4.49 5.26
N LYS A 15 -16.12 -3.81 5.16
CA LYS A 15 -15.88 -2.74 4.17
C LYS A 15 -15.52 -3.32 2.81
N LEU A 16 -15.67 -2.52 1.75
CA LEU A 16 -15.20 -2.89 0.41
C LEU A 16 -13.68 -3.10 0.43
N LYS A 17 -13.24 -4.21 -0.16
CA LYS A 17 -11.83 -4.58 -0.28
C LYS A 17 -11.18 -3.75 -1.37
N LEU A 18 -10.09 -3.07 -1.02
CA LEU A 18 -9.35 -2.21 -1.94
C LEU A 18 -7.87 -2.59 -1.95
N LEU A 19 -7.36 -2.97 -3.12
CA LEU A 19 -5.93 -3.14 -3.36
C LEU A 19 -5.41 -1.94 -4.13
N ILE A 20 -4.47 -1.21 -3.54
CA ILE A 20 -3.79 -0.09 -4.19
C ILE A 20 -2.42 -0.58 -4.63
N ILE A 21 -2.14 -0.50 -5.93
CA ILE A 21 -0.84 -0.90 -6.51
C ILE A 21 -0.11 0.36 -6.96
N VAL A 22 1.13 0.54 -6.52
CA VAL A 22 2.00 1.67 -6.86
C VAL A 22 3.38 1.16 -7.26
N GLY A 23 4.01 1.80 -8.23
CA GLY A 23 5.34 1.41 -8.70
C GLY A 23 6.38 2.53 -8.62
N THR A 24 5.97 3.78 -8.82
CA THR A 24 6.92 4.90 -8.93
C THR A 24 6.83 5.87 -7.76
N ARG A 25 7.94 6.53 -7.43
CA ARG A 25 8.01 7.51 -6.34
C ARG A 25 7.01 8.69 -6.50
N PRO A 26 6.81 9.26 -7.71
CA PRO A 26 5.76 10.25 -7.93
C PRO A 26 4.32 9.74 -7.73
N GLU A 27 4.05 8.44 -7.94
CA GLU A 27 2.74 7.85 -7.64
C GLU A 27 2.50 7.79 -6.13
N VAL A 28 3.48 7.31 -5.35
CA VAL A 28 3.37 7.22 -3.89
C VAL A 28 3.14 8.59 -3.26
N ILE A 29 3.91 9.61 -3.68
CA ILE A 29 3.77 10.98 -3.15
C ILE A 29 2.39 11.55 -3.47
N ARG A 30 1.92 11.44 -4.72
CA ARG A 30 0.60 11.98 -5.12
C ARG A 30 -0.57 11.23 -4.47
N LEU A 31 -0.41 9.93 -4.23
CA LEU A 31 -1.48 9.09 -3.68
C LEU A 31 -1.47 9.03 -2.15
N ALA A 32 -0.46 9.55 -1.45
CA ALA A 32 -0.35 9.45 0.01
C ALA A 32 -1.63 9.92 0.73
N ALA A 33 -2.15 11.11 0.38
CA ALA A 33 -3.38 11.63 0.98
C ALA A 33 -4.62 10.77 0.66
N VAL A 34 -4.68 10.22 -0.56
CA VAL A 34 -5.77 9.35 -1.01
C VAL A 34 -5.72 8.01 -0.27
N ILE A 35 -4.54 7.40 -0.16
CA ILE A 35 -4.31 6.15 0.58
C ILE A 35 -4.75 6.29 2.04
N THR A 36 -4.36 7.40 2.70
CA THR A 36 -4.80 7.69 4.08
C THR A 36 -6.33 7.77 4.18
N LYS A 37 -6.99 8.43 3.23
CA LYS A 37 -8.45 8.49 3.19
C LYS A 37 -9.06 7.11 2.95
N CYS A 38 -8.52 6.34 2.01
CA CYS A 38 -8.98 5.00 1.68
C CYS A 38 -8.94 4.05 2.89
N ARG A 39 -7.88 4.09 3.70
CA ARG A 39 -7.76 3.27 4.93
C ARG A 39 -8.90 3.52 5.93
N LYS A 40 -9.54 4.70 5.91
CA LYS A 40 -10.71 5.00 6.76
C LYS A 40 -11.99 4.32 6.26
N TYR A 41 -12.21 4.26 4.95
CA TYR A 41 -13.48 3.84 4.35
C TYR A 41 -13.45 2.42 3.76
N PHE A 42 -12.27 1.87 3.48
CA PHE A 42 -12.08 0.58 2.81
C PHE A 42 -11.16 -0.33 3.61
N ASP A 43 -11.35 -1.65 3.45
CA ASP A 43 -10.37 -2.64 3.88
C ASP A 43 -9.22 -2.63 2.87
N THR A 44 -8.19 -1.83 3.16
CA THR A 44 -7.20 -1.42 2.17
C THR A 44 -5.88 -2.17 2.37
N ILE A 45 -5.38 -2.76 1.28
CA ILE A 45 -4.00 -3.28 1.17
C ILE A 45 -3.24 -2.41 0.17
N LEU A 46 -2.00 -2.06 0.49
CA LEU A 46 -1.11 -1.29 -0.38
C LEU A 46 0.03 -2.20 -0.84
N ALA A 47 0.13 -2.43 -2.15
CA ALA A 47 1.18 -3.21 -2.78
C ALA A 47 2.12 -2.26 -3.56
N HIS A 48 3.39 -2.25 -3.18
CA HIS A 48 4.42 -1.52 -3.91
C HIS A 48 5.22 -2.50 -4.76
N THR A 49 5.29 -2.26 -6.08
CA THR A 49 5.96 -3.19 -7.03
C THR A 49 7.48 -3.11 -6.98
N GLY A 50 8.04 -2.18 -6.21
CA GLY A 50 9.48 -2.12 -5.94
C GLY A 50 10.30 -1.55 -7.10
N GLN A 51 9.69 -0.84 -8.06
CA GLN A 51 10.42 -0.26 -9.19
C GLN A 51 11.39 0.88 -8.76
N ASN A 52 11.36 1.32 -7.50
CA ASN A 52 12.40 2.16 -6.89
C ASN A 52 12.74 1.65 -5.48
N TYR A 53 14.02 1.39 -5.22
CA TYR A 53 14.56 0.88 -3.97
C TYR A 53 15.31 2.01 -3.26
N ASP A 54 14.66 2.73 -2.34
CA ASP A 54 15.33 3.66 -1.42
C ASP A 54 14.80 3.46 0.00
N TYR A 55 15.63 2.84 0.83
CA TYR A 55 15.34 2.43 2.20
C TYR A 55 15.03 3.60 3.13
N ASN A 56 15.49 4.82 2.81
CA ASN A 56 15.35 5.98 3.69
C ASN A 56 13.94 6.59 3.69
N LEU A 57 13.12 6.29 2.67
CA LEU A 57 11.80 6.91 2.53
C LEU A 57 10.64 6.01 2.99
N ASN A 58 10.87 4.70 3.16
CA ASN A 58 9.86 3.79 3.69
C ASN A 58 9.39 4.23 5.09
N GLY A 59 10.30 4.63 5.97
CA GLY A 59 9.95 5.06 7.34
C GLY A 59 9.17 6.38 7.46
N VAL A 60 8.99 7.12 6.35
CA VAL A 60 8.22 8.38 6.33
C VAL A 60 6.81 8.18 5.74
N PHE A 61 6.63 7.19 4.86
CA PHE A 61 5.38 7.01 4.10
C PHE A 61 4.68 5.66 4.34
N PHE A 62 5.35 4.66 4.93
CA PHE A 62 4.84 3.32 5.20
C PHE A 62 5.03 2.94 6.66
#